data_AF-A0A357F8E5-F1
#
_entry.id   AF-A0A357F8E5-F1
#
_cell.length_a   1.000
_cell.length_b   1.000
_cell.length_c   1.000
_cell.angle_alpha   90.00
_cell.angle_beta   90.00
_cell.angle_gamma   90.00
#
_symmetry.space_group_name_H-M   'P 1'
#
loop_
_entity.id
_entity.type
_entity.pdbx_description
1 polymer ?
#
loop_
_entity_poly.entity_id
_entity_poly.type
_entity_poly.pdbx_seq_one_letter_code
_entity_poly.pdbx_strand_id
1 'polypeptide(L)'
;MSTNTLEQLKHAQSSLQAERKPVSQIQGALKQAKDITQFVHLALGKENRWIFQAGEPECIVSMLADINRTNKELYEKCRSPEHFNREADRFLKMKNQIQRQSDCIHLSLDQGFYGTEPLGFSP
;
A
#
# COMPACT_ATOMS: atom_id res chain seq x y z
N MET A 1 -37.16 -15.92 -21.01
CA MET A 1 -36.24 -16.36 -19.93
C MET A 1 -34.87 -15.78 -20.22
N SER A 2 -34.42 -14.72 -19.52
CA SER A 2 -33.16 -14.01 -19.79
C SER A 2 -32.33 -13.74 -18.52
N THR A 3 -32.22 -14.73 -17.64
CA THR A 3 -31.40 -14.63 -16.40
C THR A 3 -30.01 -15.26 -16.55
N ASN A 4 -29.75 -15.98 -17.65
CA ASN A 4 -28.55 -16.80 -17.80
C ASN A 4 -27.29 -15.98 -18.18
N THR A 5 -27.45 -14.87 -18.91
CA THR A 5 -26.31 -14.05 -19.39
C THR A 5 -25.64 -13.24 -18.29
N LEU A 6 -26.40 -12.72 -17.31
CA LEU A 6 -25.85 -11.92 -16.22
C LEU A 6 -25.01 -12.77 -15.25
N GLU A 7 -25.51 -13.96 -14.91
CA GLU A 7 -24.81 -14.89 -14.03
C GLU A 7 -23.55 -15.46 -14.71
N GLN A 8 -23.62 -15.76 -16.01
CA GLN A 8 -22.44 -16.14 -16.80
C GLN A 8 -21.37 -15.02 -16.83
N LEU A 9 -21.78 -13.75 -16.96
CA LEU A 9 -20.86 -12.61 -16.92
C LEU A 9 -20.20 -12.45 -15.55
N LYS A 10 -20.95 -12.60 -14.44
CA LYS A 10 -20.39 -12.58 -13.08
C LYS A 10 -19.40 -13.73 -12.86
N HIS A 11 -19.71 -14.90 -13.38
CA HIS A 11 -18.84 -16.07 -13.27
C HIS A 11 -17.55 -15.90 -14.08
N ALA A 12 -17.65 -15.40 -15.31
CA ALA A 12 -16.50 -15.08 -16.15
C ALA A 12 -15.64 -13.97 -15.54
N GLN A 13 -16.25 -12.93 -14.97
CA GLN A 13 -15.54 -11.84 -14.27
C GLN A 13 -14.79 -12.37 -13.05
N SER A 14 -15.43 -13.23 -12.25
CA SER A 14 -14.81 -13.84 -11.06
C SER A 14 -13.64 -14.75 -11.44
N SER A 15 -13.78 -15.57 -12.49
CA SER A 15 -12.69 -16.40 -13.01
C SER A 15 -11.52 -15.56 -13.54
N LEU A 16 -11.80 -14.49 -14.29
CA LEU A 16 -10.78 -13.54 -14.76
C LEU A 16 -10.11 -12.78 -13.62
N GLN A 17 -10.77 -12.59 -12.48
CA GLN A 17 -10.16 -12.01 -11.28
C GLN A 17 -9.29 -13.02 -10.54
N ALA A 18 -9.69 -14.30 -10.50
CA ALA A 18 -8.93 -15.38 -9.87
C ALA A 18 -7.63 -15.73 -10.62
N GLU A 19 -7.61 -15.58 -11.95
CA GLU A 19 -6.39 -15.77 -12.77
C GLU A 19 -5.43 -14.56 -12.76
N ARG A 20 -5.84 -13.40 -12.20
CA ARG A 20 -4.98 -12.21 -12.13
C ARG A 20 -3.83 -12.45 -11.15
N LYS A 21 -2.72 -12.94 -11.68
CA LYS A 21 -1.44 -12.88 -10.99
C LYS A 21 -0.67 -11.68 -11.52
N PRO A 22 -0.42 -10.67 -10.68
CA PRO A 22 0.41 -9.53 -11.08
C PRO A 22 1.79 -10.04 -11.50
N VAL A 23 2.36 -9.39 -12.51
CA VAL A 23 3.67 -9.80 -13.05
C VAL A 23 4.76 -9.70 -11.98
N SER A 24 5.75 -10.57 -12.04
CA SER A 24 6.79 -10.71 -11.00
C SER A 24 7.51 -9.39 -10.70
N GLN A 25 7.67 -8.52 -11.69
CA GLN A 25 8.35 -7.22 -11.59
C GLN A 25 7.69 -6.30 -10.55
N ILE A 26 6.36 -6.37 -10.39
CA ILE A 26 5.59 -5.49 -9.51
C ILE A 26 5.12 -6.17 -8.22
N GLN A 27 5.20 -7.51 -8.12
CA GLN A 27 4.76 -8.26 -6.93
C GLN A 27 5.38 -7.75 -5.63
N GLY A 28 6.66 -7.36 -5.67
CA GLY A 28 7.35 -6.76 -4.52
C GLY A 28 6.68 -5.48 -4.00
N ALA A 29 6.25 -4.59 -4.90
CA ALA A 29 5.54 -3.37 -4.52
C ALA A 29 4.16 -3.67 -3.93
N LEU A 30 3.44 -4.66 -4.46
CA LEU A 30 2.14 -5.05 -3.93
C LEU A 30 2.25 -5.62 -2.52
N LYS A 31 3.28 -6.45 -2.29
CA LYS A 31 3.60 -6.97 -0.97
C LYS A 31 3.95 -5.82 -0.01
N GLN A 32 4.84 -4.92 -0.43
CA GLN A 32 5.24 -3.79 0.39
C GLN A 32 4.07 -2.88 0.77
N ALA A 33 3.17 -2.56 -0.17
CA ALA A 33 1.97 -1.78 0.11
C ALA A 33 1.06 -2.45 1.14
N LYS A 34 0.95 -3.79 1.10
CA LYS A 34 0.22 -4.56 2.12
C LYS A 34 0.93 -4.50 3.48
N ASP A 35 2.23 -4.75 3.49
CA ASP A 35 3.03 -4.81 4.71
C ASP A 35 3.03 -3.44 5.43
N ILE A 36 3.23 -2.33 4.70
CA ILE A 36 3.19 -0.98 5.28
C ILE A 36 1.79 -0.59 5.77
N THR A 37 0.73 -1.03 5.09
CA THR A 37 -0.64 -0.81 5.55
C THR A 37 -0.89 -1.46 6.91
N GLN A 38 -0.46 -2.71 7.06
CA GLN A 38 -0.57 -3.41 8.34
C GLN A 38 0.29 -2.76 9.42
N PHE A 39 1.51 -2.39 9.08
CA PHE A 39 2.43 -1.70 9.99
C PHE A 39 1.84 -0.39 10.51
N VAL A 40 1.36 0.50 9.63
CA VAL A 40 0.75 1.77 10.04
C VAL A 40 -0.49 1.56 10.90
N HIS A 41 -1.32 0.55 10.58
CA HIS A 41 -2.50 0.25 11.40
C HIS A 41 -2.14 -0.12 12.83
N LEU A 42 -1.07 -0.88 13.03
CA LEU A 42 -0.53 -1.21 14.34
C LEU A 42 0.14 0.01 15.01
N ALA A 43 0.95 0.76 14.25
CA ALA A 43 1.67 1.93 14.75
C ALA A 43 0.72 3.04 15.21
N LEU A 44 -0.42 3.24 14.54
CA LEU A 44 -1.45 4.21 14.93
C LEU A 44 -2.47 3.65 15.95
N GLY A 45 -2.21 2.45 16.49
CA GLY A 45 -2.97 1.88 17.60
C GLY A 45 -3.03 2.83 18.80
N LYS A 46 -4.09 2.70 19.62
CA LYS A 46 -4.31 3.59 20.78
C LYS A 46 -3.14 3.54 21.76
N GLU A 47 -2.53 2.36 21.88
CA GLU A 47 -1.37 2.04 22.70
C GLU A 47 -0.08 2.78 22.28
N ASN A 48 -0.01 3.26 21.05
CA ASN A 48 1.18 3.88 20.45
C ASN A 48 1.04 5.40 20.26
N ARG A 49 -0.09 5.99 20.65
CA ARG A 49 -0.36 7.44 20.45
C ARG A 49 0.62 8.37 21.15
N TRP A 50 1.28 7.90 22.19
CA TRP A 50 2.24 8.69 22.98
C TRP A 50 3.55 8.98 22.22
N ILE A 51 3.80 8.26 21.12
CA ILE A 51 5.04 8.34 20.34
C ILE A 51 4.99 9.46 19.28
N PHE A 52 3.79 9.96 18.97
CA PHE A 52 3.57 10.89 17.87
C PHE A 52 3.49 12.34 18.33
N GLN A 53 4.13 13.23 17.58
CA GLN A 53 3.91 14.66 17.65
C GLN A 53 2.59 15.04 16.96
N ALA A 54 2.06 16.22 17.29
CA ALA A 54 0.84 16.73 16.68
C ALA A 54 0.99 16.87 15.15
N GLY A 55 0.08 16.28 14.37
CA GLY A 55 0.08 16.34 12.91
C GLY A 55 0.81 15.19 12.20
N GLU A 56 1.70 14.47 12.89
CA GLU A 56 2.41 13.32 12.30
C GLU A 56 1.47 12.17 11.90
N PRO A 57 0.44 11.80 12.71
CA PRO A 57 -0.52 10.77 12.31
C PRO A 57 -1.25 11.10 11.01
N GLU A 58 -1.66 12.37 10.83
CA GLU A 58 -2.37 12.83 9.63
C GLU A 58 -1.48 12.73 8.39
N CYS A 59 -0.21 13.12 8.50
CA CYS A 59 0.77 12.98 7.41
C CYS A 59 1.01 11.51 7.04
N ILE A 60 1.15 10.62 8.02
CA ILE A 60 1.33 9.18 7.80
C ILE A 60 0.09 8.58 7.12
N VAL A 61 -1.12 8.93 7.58
CA VAL A 61 -2.37 8.47 6.96
C VAL A 61 -2.50 8.96 5.51
N SER A 62 -2.13 10.22 5.25
CA SER A 62 -2.13 10.78 3.89
C SER A 62 -1.16 10.04 2.96
N MET A 63 0.08 9.79 3.41
CA MET A 63 1.05 9.00 2.66
C MET A 63 0.57 7.56 2.42
N LEU A 64 -0.06 6.93 3.42
CA LEU A 64 -0.62 5.59 3.27
C LEU A 64 -1.77 5.55 2.24
N ALA A 65 -2.61 6.58 2.21
CA ALA A 65 -3.67 6.70 1.19
C ALA A 65 -3.09 6.78 -0.22
N ASP A 66 -2.00 7.54 -0.42
CA ASP A 66 -1.29 7.65 -1.69
C ASP A 66 -0.65 6.32 -2.12
N ILE A 67 -0.03 5.59 -1.18
CA ILE A 67 0.50 4.23 -1.43
C ILE A 67 -0.63 3.32 -1.90
N ASN A 68 -1.76 3.31 -1.19
CA ASN A 68 -2.90 2.43 -1.52
C ASN A 68 -3.52 2.77 -2.89
N ARG A 69 -3.61 4.06 -3.23
CA ARG A 69 -4.05 4.49 -4.56
C ARG A 69 -3.10 3.99 -5.66
N THR A 70 -1.79 4.16 -5.46
CA THR A 70 -0.75 3.73 -6.41
C THR A 70 -0.73 2.21 -6.56
N ASN A 71 -0.88 1.48 -5.45
CA ASN A 71 -0.95 0.02 -5.40
C ASN A 71 -2.16 -0.51 -6.18
N LYS A 72 -3.34 0.10 -5.97
CA LYS A 72 -4.56 -0.23 -6.72
C LYS A 72 -4.37 -0.01 -8.21
N GLU A 73 -3.79 1.11 -8.61
CA GLU A 73 -3.53 1.40 -10.02
C GLU A 73 -2.53 0.41 -10.64
N LEU A 74 -1.46 0.06 -9.94
CA LEU A 74 -0.51 -0.97 -10.37
C LEU A 74 -1.20 -2.32 -10.58
N TYR A 75 -1.99 -2.77 -9.60
CA TYR A 75 -2.73 -4.02 -9.68
C TYR A 75 -3.76 -4.02 -10.83
N GLU A 76 -4.44 -2.89 -11.04
CA GLU A 76 -5.47 -2.78 -12.06
C GLU A 76 -4.94 -2.61 -13.48
N LYS A 77 -3.78 -1.97 -13.68
CA LYS A 77 -3.25 -1.66 -15.02
C LYS A 77 -2.19 -2.64 -15.49
N CYS A 78 -1.41 -3.22 -14.59
CA CYS A 78 -0.33 -4.14 -14.91
C CYS A 78 -0.81 -5.61 -14.89
N ARG A 79 -1.81 -5.93 -15.73
CA ARG A 79 -2.53 -7.22 -15.70
C ARG A 79 -1.80 -8.38 -16.38
N SER A 80 -0.87 -8.09 -17.28
CA SER A 80 -0.14 -9.10 -18.03
C SER A 80 1.26 -8.61 -18.42
N PRO A 81 2.19 -9.50 -18.82
CA PRO A 81 3.50 -9.12 -19.31
C PRO A 81 3.46 -8.12 -20.47
N GLU A 82 2.47 -8.24 -21.37
CA GLU A 82 2.32 -7.33 -22.51
C GLU A 82 1.94 -5.91 -22.07
N HIS A 83 1.02 -5.80 -21.10
CA HIS A 83 0.69 -4.50 -20.50
C HIS A 83 1.91 -3.90 -19.82
N PHE A 84 2.64 -4.71 -19.05
CA PHE A 84 3.88 -4.27 -18.40
C PHE A 84 4.89 -3.74 -19.42
N ASN A 85 5.16 -4.49 -20.50
CA ASN A 85 6.14 -4.11 -21.50
C ASN A 85 5.77 -2.82 -22.26
N ARG A 86 4.48 -2.50 -22.41
CA ARG A 86 4.02 -1.24 -23.04
C ARG A 86 4.29 0.00 -22.19
N GLU A 87 4.21 -0.13 -20.87
CA GLU A 87 4.31 0.99 -19.92
C GLU A 87 5.31 0.71 -18.79
N ALA A 88 6.40 -0.01 -19.09
CA ALA A 88 7.31 -0.55 -18.08
C ALA A 88 7.89 0.56 -17.18
N ASP A 89 8.36 1.65 -17.78
CA ASP A 89 8.90 2.80 -17.04
C ASP A 89 7.90 3.41 -16.06
N ARG A 90 6.63 3.51 -16.46
CA ARG A 90 5.56 4.02 -15.61
C ARG A 90 5.35 3.10 -14.41
N PHE A 91 5.22 1.79 -14.64
CA PHE A 91 5.01 0.83 -13.56
C PHE A 91 6.21 0.72 -12.62
N LEU A 92 7.43 0.81 -13.15
CA LEU A 92 8.64 0.85 -12.34
C LEU A 92 8.73 2.14 -11.50
N LYS A 93 8.33 3.30 -12.05
CA LYS A 93 8.22 4.55 -11.27
C LYS A 93 7.21 4.42 -10.13
N MET A 94 6.03 3.86 -10.40
CA MET A 94 5.01 3.62 -9.37
C MET A 94 5.50 2.65 -8.28
N LYS A 95 6.19 1.58 -8.67
CA LYS A 95 6.86 0.66 -7.72
C LYS A 95 7.83 1.40 -6.82
N ASN A 96 8.71 2.21 -7.40
CA ASN A 96 9.69 2.99 -6.65
C ASN A 96 9.05 4.06 -5.77
N GLN A 97 7.90 4.62 -6.18
CA GLN A 97 7.12 5.54 -5.36
C GLN A 97 6.58 4.86 -4.11
N ILE A 98 5.98 3.67 -4.23
CA ILE A 98 5.52 2.88 -3.07
C ILE A 98 6.69 2.62 -2.11
N GLN A 99 7.84 2.21 -2.63
CA GLN A 99 9.04 1.98 -1.82
C GLN A 99 9.44 3.23 -1.04
N ARG A 100 9.63 4.36 -1.74
CA ARG A 100 10.06 5.61 -1.10
C ARG A 100 9.08 6.12 -0.04
N GLN A 101 7.77 6.05 -0.32
CA GLN A 101 6.76 6.49 0.65
C GLN A 101 6.72 5.56 1.87
N SER A 102 6.89 4.25 1.67
CA SER A 102 7.04 3.28 2.76
C SER A 102 8.25 3.59 3.63
N ASP A 103 9.39 3.89 3.01
CA ASP A 103 10.63 4.25 3.72
C ASP A 103 10.45 5.55 4.53
N CYS A 104 9.79 6.56 3.95
CA CYS A 104 9.46 7.79 4.67
C CYS A 104 8.59 7.53 5.90
N ILE A 105 7.57 6.67 5.79
CA ILE A 105 6.71 6.31 6.93
C ILE A 105 7.52 5.64 8.04
N HIS A 106 8.41 4.68 7.69
CA HIS A 106 9.29 4.06 8.68
C HIS A 106 10.20 5.08 9.37
N LEU A 107 10.84 5.96 8.60
CA LEU A 107 11.72 7.00 9.15
C LEU A 107 10.97 7.99 10.04
N SER A 108 9.76 8.40 9.68
CA SER A 108 8.94 9.28 10.52
C SER A 108 8.58 8.61 11.85
N LEU A 109 8.23 7.32 11.82
CA LEU A 109 7.89 6.56 13.03
C LEU A 109 9.11 6.30 13.92
N ASP A 110 10.26 5.99 13.34
CA ASP A 110 11.52 5.84 14.07
C ASP A 110 11.92 7.18 14.71
N GLN A 111 11.81 8.30 13.99
CA GLN A 111 12.09 9.63 14.53
C GLN A 111 11.16 9.99 15.69
N GLY A 112 9.85 9.72 15.58
CA GLY A 112 8.91 9.92 16.70
C GLY A 112 9.35 9.14 17.95
N PHE A 113 9.73 7.88 17.78
CA PHE A 113 10.18 7.01 18.88
C PHE A 113 11.43 7.53 19.60
N TYR A 114 12.45 7.96 18.85
CA TYR A 114 13.68 8.51 19.45
C TYR A 114 13.56 9.97 19.88
N GLY A 115 12.57 10.70 19.35
CA GLY A 115 12.30 12.11 19.66
C GLY A 115 11.44 12.30 20.90
N THR A 116 10.68 11.28 21.32
CA THR A 116 9.99 11.29 22.60
C THR A 116 10.97 11.04 23.75
N GLU A 117 11.09 11.99 24.68
CA GLU A 117 11.74 11.72 25.97
C GLU A 117 11.06 10.49 26.61
N PRO A 118 11.83 9.51 27.11
CA PRO A 118 11.24 8.39 27.82
C PRO A 118 10.46 8.93 29.02
N LEU A 119 9.14 8.71 28.99
CA LEU A 119 8.20 8.97 30.08
C LEU A 119 8.60 8.10 31.29
N GLY A 120 9.60 8.56 32.05
CA GLY A 120 10.20 7.79 33.13
C GLY A 120 11.55 8.30 33.64
N PHE A 121 12.20 9.24 32.95
CA PHE A 121 13.49 9.81 33.38
C PHE A 121 13.45 11.35 33.54
N SER A 122 12.33 11.91 34.03
CA SER A 122 12.42 13.21 34.70
C SER A 122 13.04 13.01 36.09
N PRO A 123 14.05 13.81 36.50
CA PRO A 123 14.64 13.74 37.83
C PRO A 123 13.65 14.09 38.94
#